data_AF-A0A7X8GGX2-F1
#
_entry.id   AF-A0A7X8GGX2-F1
#
_cell.length_a   1.000
_cell.length_b   1.000
_cell.length_c   1.000
_cell.angle_alpha   90.00
_cell.angle_beta   90.00
_cell.angle_gamma   90.00
#
_symmetry.space_group_name_H-M   'P 1'
#
loop_
_entity.id
_entity.type
_entity.pdbx_description
1 polymer ?
#
loop_
_entity_poly.entity_id
_entity_poly.type
_entity_poly.pdbx_seq_one_letter_code
_entity_poly.pdbx_strand_id
1 'polypeptide(L)' 'MNWAWAFGILILSIVPGIIGGGLFWHFFEKWTAVVVWEVILLFLLSVVISKGYKKAEEKH' A
#
# COMPACT_ATOMS: atom_id res chain seq x y z
N MET A 1 -17.66 -11.46 3.60
CA MET A 1 -16.29 -11.05 3.22
C MET A 1 -16.31 -10.60 1.77
N ASN A 2 -16.12 -9.30 1.52
CA ASN A 2 -16.24 -8.76 0.16
C ASN A 2 -14.93 -9.03 -0.61
N TRP A 3 -14.85 -10.17 -1.28
CA TRP A 3 -13.65 -10.63 -1.99
C TRP A 3 -13.08 -9.60 -2.96
N ALA A 4 -13.94 -8.82 -3.64
CA ALA A 4 -13.51 -7.75 -4.54
C ALA A 4 -12.68 -6.67 -3.82
N TRP A 5 -13.03 -6.33 -2.57
CA TRP A 5 -12.29 -5.35 -1.77
C TRP A 5 -10.94 -5.90 -1.29
N ALA A 6 -10.92 -7.18 -0.89
CA ALA A 6 -9.68 -7.85 -0.49
C ALA A 6 -8.67 -7.93 -1.65
N PHE A 7 -9.12 -8.31 -2.86
CA PHE A 7 -8.28 -8.31 -4.05
C PHE A 7 -7.82 -6.90 -4.45
N GLY A 8 -8.69 -5.88 -4.30
CA GLY A 8 -8.31 -4.49 -4.53
C GLY A 8 -7.15 -4.03 -3.63
N ILE A 9 -7.19 -4.36 -2.34
CA ILE A 9 -6.09 -4.04 -1.41
C ILE A 9 -4.83 -4.82 -1.73
N LEU A 10 -4.94 -6.09 -2.11
CA LEU A 10 -3.80 -6.93 -2.48
C LEU A 10 -3.02 -6.31 -3.66
N ILE A 11 -3.73 -5.85 -4.69
CA ILE A 11 -3.10 -5.21 -5.85
C ILE A 11 -2.51 -3.85 -5.45
N LEU A 12 -3.25 -3.06 -4.66
CA LEU A 12 -2.79 -1.76 -4.16
C LEU A 12 -1.58 -1.84 -3.23
N SER A 13 -1.29 -2.99 -2.61
CA SER A 13 -0.09 -3.17 -1.80
C SER A 13 1.10 -3.70 -2.61
N ILE A 14 0.87 -4.73 -3.43
CA ILE A 14 1.96 -5.42 -4.15
C ILE A 14 2.60 -4.52 -5.21
N VAL A 15 1.78 -3.84 -6.03
CA VAL A 15 2.28 -3.04 -7.15
C VAL A 15 3.22 -1.92 -6.69
N PRO A 16 2.82 -1.03 -5.76
CA PRO A 16 3.71 0.03 -5.29
C PRO A 16 4.83 -0.44 -4.36
N GLY A 17 4.72 -1.61 -3.71
CA GLY A 17 5.83 -2.20 -2.96
C GLY A 17 6.95 -2.64 -3.90
N ILE A 18 6.61 -3.48 -4.89
CA ILE A 18 7.61 -4.02 -5.83
C ILE A 18 8.13 -2.93 -6.78
N ILE A 19 7.21 -2.22 -7.46
CA ILE A 19 7.60 -1.24 -8.47
C ILE A 19 8.13 0.02 -7.80
N GLY A 20 7.47 0.52 -6.76
CA GLY A 20 7.91 1.72 -6.06
C GLY A 20 9.26 1.52 -5.38
N GLY A 21 9.48 0.42 -4.67
CA GLY A 21 10.79 0.11 -4.07
C GLY A 21 11.90 0.06 -5.11
N GLY A 22 11.67 -0.59 -6.26
CA GLY A 22 12.61 -0.63 -7.38
C GLY A 22 12.85 0.75 -8.01
N LEU A 23 11.83 1.60 -8.10
CA LEU A 23 11.94 2.94 -8.65
C LEU A 23 12.79 3.84 -7.75
N PHE A 24 12.55 3.82 -6.43
CA PHE A 24 13.36 4.57 -5.46
C PHE A 24 14.81 4.08 -5.41
N TRP A 25 15.04 2.77 -5.59
CA TRP A 25 16.40 2.25 -5.75
C TRP A 25 17.06 2.78 -7.01
N HIS A 26 16.38 2.75 -8.16
CA HIS A 26 16.95 3.18 -9.44
C HIS A 26 17.29 4.68 -9.48
N PHE A 27 16.47 5.53 -8.85
CA PHE A 27 16.69 6.98 -8.87
C PHE A 27 17.72 7.47 -7.85
N PHE A 28 17.77 6.86 -6.67
CA PHE A 28 18.61 7.37 -5.57
C PHE A 28 19.79 6.47 -5.24
N GLU A 29 19.82 5.23 -5.74
CA GLU A 29 20.85 4.20 -5.48
C GLU A 29 21.16 4.01 -3.98
N LYS A 30 20.19 4.32 -3.13
CA LYS A 30 20.31 4.33 -1.68
C LYS A 30 19.20 3.53 -1.04
N TRP A 31 19.60 2.57 -0.20
CA TRP A 31 18.67 1.78 0.61
C TRP A 31 17.81 2.65 1.53
N THR A 32 18.34 3.79 2.00
CA THR A 32 17.57 4.75 2.80
C THR A 32 16.33 5.25 2.06
N ALA A 33 16.42 5.53 0.76
CA ALA A 33 15.29 6.01 -0.03
C ALA A 33 14.20 4.94 -0.19
N VAL A 34 14.62 3.68 -0.40
CA VAL A 34 13.72 2.52 -0.48
C VAL A 34 13.01 2.31 0.86
N VAL A 35 13.74 2.34 1.98
CA VAL A 35 13.15 2.17 3.32
C VAL A 35 12.16 3.29 3.64
N VAL A 36 12.49 4.54 3.31
CA VAL A 36 11.59 5.68 3.51
C VAL A 36 10.31 5.51 2.68
N TRP A 37 10.43 5.06 1.42
CA TRP A 37 9.28 4.76 0.58
C TRP A 37 8.39 3.66 1.17
N GLU A 38 8.96 2.55 1.62
CA GLU A 38 8.22 1.44 2.23
C GLU A 38 7.46 1.89 3.49
N VAL A 39 8.07 2.73 4.34
CA VAL A 39 7.42 3.27 5.54
C VAL A 39 6.21 4.14 5.17
N ILE A 40 6.36 5.01 4.16
CA ILE A 40 5.26 5.85 3.66
C ILE A 40 4.15 4.97 3.08
N LEU A 41 4.51 3.95 2.31
CA LEU A 41 3.56 3.04 1.69
C LEU A 41 2.73 2.27 2.73
N LEU A 42 3.38 1.70 3.75
CA LEU A 42 2.71 1.00 4.85
C LEU A 42 1.75 1.92 5.60
N PHE A 43 2.14 3.18 5.82
CA PHE A 43 1.28 4.15 6.48
C PHE A 43 0.05 4.49 5.63
N LEU A 44 0.23 4.72 4.33
CA LEU A 44 -0.88 4.96 3.39
C LEU A 44 -1.83 3.76 3.31
N LEU A 45 -1.29 2.55 3.20
CA LEU A 45 -2.09 1.33 3.19
C LEU A 45 -2.87 1.16 4.49
N SER A 46 -2.24 1.42 5.65
CA SER A 46 -2.93 1.38 6.95
C SER A 46 -4.12 2.34 6.98
N VAL A 47 -3.93 3.58 6.53
CA VAL A 47 -5.03 4.57 6.44
C VAL A 47 -6.13 4.14 5.48
N VAL A 48 -5.76 3.64 4.29
CA VAL A 48 -6.72 3.17 3.28
C VAL A 48 -7.53 1.98 3.79
N ILE A 49 -6.88 1.02 4.44
CA ILE A 49 -7.52 -0.15 5.03
C ILE A 49 -8.46 0.29 6.17
N SER A 50 -8.02 1.14 7.10
CA SER A 50 -8.86 1.64 8.20
C SER A 50 -10.10 2.38 7.70
N LYS A 51 -9.97 3.22 6.66
CA LYS A 51 -11.11 3.91 6.05
C LYS A 51 -12.02 2.95 5.27
N GLY A 52 -11.44 2.01 4.53
CA GLY A 52 -12.17 1.02 3.76
C GLY A 52 -12.97 0.06 4.64
N TYR A 53 -12.44 -0.30 5.82
CA TYR A 53 -13.12 -1.16 6.79
C TYR A 53 -14.36 -0.48 7.36
N LYS A 54 -14.24 0.79 7.82
CA LYS A 54 -15.38 1.58 8.31
C LYS A 54 -16.51 1.70 7.28
N LYS A 55 -16.15 1.93 6.02
CA LYS A 55 -17.13 2.07 4.92
C LYS A 55 -17.78 0.76 4.49
N ALA A 56 -17.11 -0.37 4.74
CA ALA A 56 -17.69 -1.71 4.55
C ALA A 56 -18.65 -2.08 5.69
N GLU A 57 -18.41 -1.58 6.89
CA GLU A 57 -19.26 -1.77 8.08
C GLU A 57 -20.54 -0.92 8.02
N GLU A 58 -20.47 0.34 7.57
CA GLU A 58 -21.65 1.21 7.36
C GLU A 58 -22.61 0.74 6.26
N LYS A 59 -22.19 -0.20 5.40
CA LYS A 59 -23.01 -0.77 4.32
C LYS A 59 -23.80 -2.01 4.73
N HIS A 60 -23.71 -2.44 5.99
CA HIS A 60 -24.45 -3.56 6.56
C HIS A 60 -25.65 -3.09 7.38
#